data_AF-A0A6N2Z315-F1
#
_entry.id   AF-A0A6N2Z315-F1
#
_cell.length_a   1.000
_cell.length_b   1.000
_cell.length_c   1.000
_cell.angle_alpha   90.00
_cell.angle_beta   90.00
_cell.angle_gamma   90.00
#
_symmetry.space_group_name_H-M   'P 1'
#
loop_
_entity.id
_entity.type
_entity.pdbx_description
1 polymer ?
#
loop_
_entity_poly.entity_id
_entity_poly.type
_entity_poly.pdbx_seq_one_letter_code
_entity_poly.pdbx_strand_id
1 'polypeptide(L)'
;MVNRVDINKWNEEIDNYLKSITKELKNKRKELKITQEQVNRDLKLHRTWLSAFENGKMESHKIENIILLCKYYDYPFYELLLKVRKDYDQNA
;
A
#
# COMPACT_ATOMS: atom_id res chain seq x y z
N MET A 1 26.91 6.87 -18.28
CA MET A 1 27.08 7.46 -16.93
C MET A 1 25.87 7.09 -16.11
N VAL A 2 26.02 6.29 -15.07
CA VAL A 2 24.94 6.10 -14.09
C VAL A 2 24.89 7.40 -13.29
N ASN A 3 23.76 8.13 -13.34
CA ASN A 3 23.54 9.26 -12.44
C ASN A 3 23.80 8.76 -11.02
N ARG A 4 24.70 9.41 -10.27
CA ARG A 4 24.82 9.12 -8.84
C ARG A 4 23.50 9.48 -8.20
N VAL A 5 22.71 8.44 -7.94
CA VAL A 5 21.42 8.54 -7.28
C VAL A 5 21.67 9.00 -5.85
N ASP A 6 20.97 10.06 -5.44
CA ASP A 6 20.88 10.40 -4.02
C ASP A 6 20.00 9.36 -3.33
N ILE A 7 20.65 8.45 -2.59
CA ILE A 7 20.00 7.35 -1.88
C ILE A 7 18.93 7.88 -0.91
N ASN A 8 19.16 9.03 -0.28
CA ASN A 8 18.19 9.60 0.67
C ASN A 8 16.94 10.06 -0.08
N LYS A 9 17.10 10.71 -1.23
CA LYS A 9 15.98 11.11 -2.09
C LYS A 9 15.18 9.90 -2.56
N TRP A 10 15.83 8.82 -2.96
CA TRP A 10 15.14 7.59 -3.37
C TRP A 10 14.38 6.92 -2.23
N ASN A 11 14.96 6.88 -1.02
CA ASN A 11 14.28 6.35 0.15
C ASN A 11 13.02 7.16 0.47
N GLU A 12 13.09 8.49 0.37
CA GLU A 12 11.92 9.36 0.58
C GLU A 12 10.84 9.13 -0.49
N GLU A 13 11.23 9.01 -1.76
CA GLU A 13 10.30 8.67 -2.85
C GLU A 13 9.62 7.31 -2.61
N ILE A 14 10.38 6.27 -2.24
CA ILE A 14 9.87 4.94 -1.91
C ILE A 14 8.86 5.01 -0.75
N ASP A 15 9.19 5.71 0.33
CA ASP A 15 8.30 5.88 1.48
C ASP A 15 6.99 6.57 1.09
N ASN A 16 7.06 7.58 0.22
CA ASN A 16 5.88 8.27 -0.28
C ASN A 16 5.00 7.36 -1.14
N TYR A 17 5.60 6.53 -2.00
CA TYR A 17 4.87 5.52 -2.76
C TYR A 17 4.18 4.50 -1.84
N LEU A 18 4.87 4.00 -0.80
CA LEU A 18 4.31 3.04 0.14
C LEU A 18 3.15 3.64 0.96
N LYS A 19 3.26 4.89 1.40
CA LYS A 19 2.16 5.61 2.07
C LYS A 19 0.94 5.75 1.16
N SER A 20 1.15 6.06 -0.11
CA SER A 20 0.05 6.16 -1.09
C SER A 20 -0.59 4.81 -1.39
N ILE A 21 0.19 3.74 -1.54
CA ILE A 21 -0.29 2.37 -1.73
C ILE A 21 -1.16 1.92 -0.55
N THR A 22 -0.66 2.07 0.67
CA THR A 22 -1.38 1.66 1.89
C THR A 22 -2.67 2.46 2.11
N LYS A 23 -2.64 3.77 1.81
CA LYS A 23 -3.81 4.63 1.82
C LYS A 23 -4.86 4.17 0.80
N GLU A 24 -4.44 3.83 -0.41
CA GLU A 24 -5.37 3.41 -1.45
C GLU A 24 -6.02 2.07 -1.14
N LEU A 25 -5.25 1.09 -0.65
CA LEU A 25 -5.81 -0.19 -0.20
C LEU A 25 -6.80 -0.02 0.97
N LYS A 26 -6.54 0.93 1.88
CA LYS A 26 -7.48 1.30 2.94
C LYS A 26 -8.77 1.90 2.38
N ASN A 27 -8.67 2.77 1.37
CA ASN A 27 -9.83 3.35 0.69
C ASN A 27 -10.66 2.24 0.03
N LYS A 28 -10.01 1.35 -0.73
CA LYS A 28 -10.66 0.22 -1.40
C LYS A 28 -11.40 -0.67 -0.41
N ARG A 29 -10.78 -1.01 0.73
CA ARG A 29 -11.45 -1.77 1.80
C ARG A 29 -12.71 -1.05 2.30
N LYS A 30 -12.63 0.27 2.52
CA LYS A 30 -13.76 1.07 2.99
C LYS A 30 -14.89 1.15 1.95
N GLU A 31 -14.56 1.26 0.66
CA GLU A 31 -15.54 1.22 -0.44
C GLU A 31 -16.32 -0.10 -0.45
N LEU A 32 -15.61 -1.21 -0.22
CA LEU A 32 -16.21 -2.55 -0.09
C LEU A 32 -16.96 -2.75 1.24
N LYS A 33 -16.90 -1.78 2.17
CA LYS A 33 -17.52 -1.83 3.51
C LYS A 33 -17.05 -3.01 4.36
N ILE A 34 -15.81 -3.46 4.18
CA ILE A 34 -15.22 -4.58 4.92
C ILE A 34 -14.44 -4.05 6.15
N THR A 35 -14.58 -4.72 7.31
CA THR A 35 -13.83 -4.33 8.52
C THR A 35 -12.39 -4.86 8.49
N GLN A 36 -11.48 -4.22 9.22
CA GLN A 36 -10.11 -4.75 9.33
C GLN A 36 -10.08 -6.14 9.95
N GLU A 37 -10.95 -6.40 10.93
CA GLU A 37 -11.06 -7.70 11.59
C GLU A 37 -11.50 -8.80 10.63
N GLN A 38 -12.41 -8.49 9.70
CA GLN A 38 -12.83 -9.42 8.66
C GLN A 38 -11.67 -9.79 7.73
N VAL A 39 -10.95 -8.80 7.21
CA VAL A 39 -9.78 -9.06 6.35
C VAL A 39 -8.73 -9.90 7.09
N ASN A 40 -8.41 -9.55 8.33
CA ASN A 40 -7.43 -10.29 9.12
C ASN A 40 -7.85 -11.75 9.34
N ARG A 41 -9.13 -11.98 9.64
CA ARG A 41 -9.67 -13.34 9.83
C ARG A 41 -9.61 -14.14 8.53
N ASP A 42 -10.08 -13.56 7.43
CA ASP A 42 -10.22 -14.26 6.16
C ASP A 42 -8.84 -14.58 5.54
N LEU A 43 -7.85 -13.69 5.73
CA LEU A 43 -6.47 -13.87 5.27
C LEU A 43 -5.53 -14.50 6.31
N LYS A 44 -6.04 -14.87 7.49
CA LYS A 44 -5.26 -15.43 8.62
C LYS A 44 -4.07 -14.55 9.04
N LEU A 45 -4.26 -13.23 9.01
CA LEU A 45 -3.28 -12.24 9.42
C LEU A 45 -3.40 -11.93 10.92
N HIS A 46 -2.31 -11.47 11.54
CA HIS A 46 -2.33 -11.04 12.93
C HIS A 46 -3.30 -9.87 13.12
N ARG A 47 -4.03 -9.81 14.25
CA ARG A 47 -5.11 -8.83 14.49
C ARG A 47 -4.68 -7.37 14.30
N THR A 48 -3.42 -7.06 14.64
CA THR A 48 -2.88 -5.70 14.52
C THR A 48 -2.22 -5.42 13.17
N TRP A 49 -2.02 -6.44 12.34
CA TRP A 49 -1.23 -6.34 11.11
C TRP A 49 -1.84 -5.34 10.13
N LEU A 50 -3.13 -5.50 9.78
CA LEU A 50 -3.76 -4.60 8.81
C LEU A 50 -3.88 -3.16 9.33
N SER A 51 -4.04 -2.99 10.65
CA SER A 51 -4.04 -1.65 11.25
C SER A 51 -2.66 -0.99 11.16
N ALA A 52 -1.57 -1.73 11.40
CA ALA A 52 -0.22 -1.20 11.22
C ALA A 52 0.06 -0.87 9.75
N PHE A 53 -0.35 -1.75 8.83
CA PHE A 53 -0.23 -1.57 7.38
C PHE A 53 -0.97 -0.31 6.89
N GLU A 54 -2.27 -0.18 7.19
CA GLU A 54 -3.10 0.94 6.71
C GLU A 54 -2.80 2.30 7.35
N ASN A 55 -1.94 2.33 8.35
CA ASN A 55 -1.50 3.56 9.01
C ASN A 55 -0.01 3.83 8.78
N GLY A 56 0.65 3.10 7.87
CA GLY A 56 2.05 3.30 7.53
C GLY A 56 3.01 3.05 8.70
N LYS A 57 2.60 2.24 9.69
CA LYS A 57 3.40 1.93 10.89
C LYS A 57 4.31 0.71 10.72
N MET A 58 4.36 0.12 9.53
CA MET A 58 5.22 -1.02 9.25
C MET A 58 6.58 -0.55 8.73
N GLU A 59 7.65 -1.06 9.33
CA GLU A 59 9.03 -0.78 8.90
C GLU A 59 9.33 -1.34 7.50
N SER A 60 8.63 -2.39 7.08
CA SER A 60 8.75 -2.94 5.72
C SER A 60 7.42 -3.44 5.19
N HIS A 61 7.13 -3.08 3.94
CA HIS A 61 5.94 -3.53 3.22
C HIS A 61 6.37 -4.58 2.20
N LYS A 62 6.15 -5.85 2.53
CA LYS A 62 6.37 -6.95 1.59
C LYS A 62 5.40 -6.84 0.42
N ILE A 63 5.91 -6.92 -0.81
CA ILE A 63 5.09 -6.80 -2.02
C ILE A 63 4.03 -7.91 -2.09
N GLU A 64 4.33 -9.08 -1.55
CA GLU A 64 3.42 -10.22 -1.44
C GLU A 64 2.14 -9.85 -0.66
N ASN A 65 2.26 -9.05 0.39
CA ASN A 65 1.11 -8.62 1.18
C ASN A 65 0.24 -7.61 0.43
N ILE A 66 0.87 -6.73 -0.36
CA ILE A 66 0.15 -5.78 -1.23
C ILE A 66 -0.64 -6.55 -2.29
N ILE A 67 0.00 -7.52 -2.95
CA ILE A 67 -0.64 -8.37 -3.95
C ILE A 67 -1.77 -9.20 -3.33
N LEU A 68 -1.57 -9.73 -2.13
CA LEU A 68 -2.59 -10.49 -1.40
C LEU A 68 -3.84 -9.64 -1.15
N LEU A 69 -3.68 -8.41 -0.67
CA LEU A 69 -4.79 -7.48 -0.44
C LEU A 69 -5.47 -7.09 -1.76
N CYS A 70 -4.71 -6.82 -2.81
CA CYS A 70 -5.24 -6.59 -4.16
C CYS A 70 -6.13 -7.75 -4.63
N LYS A 71 -5.68 -8.99 -4.46
CA LYS A 71 -6.47 -10.18 -4.82
C LYS A 71 -7.73 -10.31 -3.96
N TYR A 72 -7.63 -10.08 -2.66
CA TYR A 72 -8.77 -10.16 -1.76
C TYR A 72 -9.83 -9.07 -2.04
N TYR A 73 -9.42 -7.87 -2.44
CA TYR A 73 -10.33 -6.76 -2.77
C TYR A 73 -10.82 -6.74 -4.22
N ASP A 74 -10.49 -7.78 -5.01
CA ASP A 74 -10.71 -7.80 -6.47
C ASP A 74 -10.23 -6.51 -7.15
N TYR A 75 -9.01 -6.09 -6.77
CA TYR A 75 -8.40 -4.85 -7.25
C TYR A 75 -7.09 -5.15 -7.96
N PRO A 76 -7.02 -5.05 -9.30
CA PRO A 76 -5.81 -5.39 -10.04
C PRO A 76 -4.61 -4.55 -9.59
N PHE A 77 -3.48 -5.22 -9.35
CA PHE A 77 -2.27 -4.56 -8.84
C PHE A 77 -1.77 -3.42 -9.75
N TYR A 78 -1.92 -3.55 -11.07
CA TYR A 78 -1.54 -2.47 -12.00
C TYR A 78 -2.41 -1.22 -11.84
N GLU A 79 -3.71 -1.38 -11.52
CA GLU A 79 -4.61 -0.24 -11.32
C GLU A 79 -4.27 0.53 -10.05
N LEU A 80 -3.90 -0.19 -8.98
CA LEU A 80 -3.35 0.40 -7.76
C LEU A 80 -2.14 1.28 -8.09
N LEU A 81 -1.17 0.75 -8.83
CA LEU A 81 0.05 1.51 -9.18
C LEU A 81 -0.24 2.72 -10.07
N LEU A 82 -1.15 2.58 -11.05
CA LEU A 82 -1.55 3.69 -11.91
C LEU A 82 -2.22 4.82 -11.11
N LYS A 83 -3.10 4.46 -10.17
CA LYS A 83 -3.79 5.43 -9.31
C LYS A 83 -2.81 6.12 -8.36
N VAL A 84 -1.94 5.36 -7.71
CA VAL A 84 -0.90 5.90 -6.83
C VAL A 84 0.03 6.86 -7.57
N ARG A 85 0.46 6.50 -8.79
CA ARG A 85 1.29 7.38 -9.63
C ARG A 85 0.58 8.69 -9.94
N LYS A 86 -0.68 8.62 -10.38
CA LYS A 86 -1.47 9.81 -10.70
C LYS A 86 -1.63 10.72 -9.48
N ASP A 87 -1.90 10.15 -8.31
CA ASP A 87 -2.07 10.92 -7.08
C ASP A 87 -0.74 11.55 -6.62
N TYR A 88 0.40 10.90 -6.87
CA TYR A 88 1.72 11.48 -6.61
C TYR A 88 2.02 12.66 -7.54
N ASP A 89 1.84 12.47 -8.85
CA ASP A 89 2.10 13.51 -9.88
C ASP A 89 1.21 14.76 -9.72
N GLN A 90 0.07 14.65 -9.02
CA GLN A 90 -0.83 15.78 -8.75
C GLN A 90 -0.51 16.53 -7.44
N ASN A 91 0.33 15.98 -6.57
CA ASN A 91 0.70 16.56 -5.27
C ASN A 91 2.20 16.87 -5.14
N ALA A 92 3.01 16.58 -6.17
CA ALA A 92 4.44 16.89 -6.29
C ALA A 92 4.66 18.18 -7.08
#